data_AF-A0A5B1CJ46-F1
#
_entry.id   AF-A0A5B1CJ46-F1
#
_cell.length_a   1.000
_cell.length_b   1.000
_cell.length_c   1.000
_cell.angle_alpha   90.00
_cell.angle_beta   90.00
_cell.angle_gamma   90.00
#
_symmetry.space_group_name_H-M   'P 1'
#
loop_
_entity.id
_entity.type
_entity.pdbx_description
1 polymer ?
#
loop_
_entity_poly.entity_id
_entity_poly.type
_entity_poly.pdbx_seq_one_letter_code
_entity_poly.pdbx_strand_id
1 'polypeptide(L)'
;MQSATLNNRDPERSAFTLIELLVVISIIGVLVALLLPAVQAAREAARRTDCSNHLRQITLACHLHENQKKEFPAGCIGCKFETPKPGTPFQPLRYLSWNIQILPFLEQAGLWDQFDLKLPCYVEPNLTASSQIVPTFLCPSTADPTTHAPVGLFKGMAFTDYCGLYGVEGVGRSITNTHSQHFLNSTSLGVMLFEIASKHSDIFDGLSHTAMIAESKLRRVNENEWANGHNVFAQEQRTGINSESGLGNDIGSPHPSGALIGFCDGHVSFYSDSVDQTLLNSLLTRAGMEVVEESH
;
A
#
# COMPACT_ATOMS: atom_id res chain seq x y z
N MET A 1 -24.99 -22.58 84.47
CA MET A 1 -25.79 -21.66 83.65
C MET A 1 -25.30 -20.24 83.88
N GLN A 2 -24.52 -19.68 82.96
CA GLN A 2 -24.38 -18.22 82.78
C GLN A 2 -24.04 -18.02 81.29
N SER A 3 -24.98 -17.39 80.59
CA SER A 3 -24.98 -17.19 79.14
C SER A 3 -24.12 -15.96 78.81
N ALA A 4 -23.12 -16.12 77.95
CA ALA A 4 -22.32 -15.02 77.43
C ALA A 4 -23.05 -14.36 76.24
N THR A 5 -23.41 -13.10 76.39
CA THR A 5 -24.00 -12.26 75.33
C THR A 5 -22.94 -11.83 74.32
N LEU A 6 -23.07 -12.27 73.07
CA LEU A 6 -22.27 -11.79 71.93
C LEU A 6 -22.73 -10.38 71.56
N ASN A 7 -21.78 -9.44 71.56
CA ASN A 7 -22.01 -8.04 71.19
C ASN A 7 -21.99 -7.93 69.66
N ASN A 8 -23.18 -7.95 69.04
CA ASN A 8 -23.32 -7.81 67.59
C ASN A 8 -23.20 -6.31 67.24
N ARG A 9 -22.07 -5.90 66.67
CA ARG A 9 -21.94 -4.57 66.06
C ARG A 9 -22.61 -4.62 64.70
N ASP A 10 -23.78 -4.01 64.58
CA ASP A 10 -24.43 -3.84 63.27
C ASP A 10 -23.51 -3.00 62.36
N PRO A 11 -23.24 -3.44 61.12
CA PRO A 11 -22.46 -2.64 60.18
C PRO A 11 -23.27 -1.39 59.83
N GLU A 12 -22.75 -0.22 60.16
CA GLU A 12 -23.31 1.07 59.73
C GLU A 12 -23.41 1.09 58.21
N ARG A 13 -24.65 0.99 57.69
CA ARG A 13 -24.91 1.13 56.27
C ARG A 13 -24.85 2.61 55.92
N SER A 14 -23.74 3.06 55.34
CA SER A 14 -23.65 4.39 54.73
C SER A 14 -24.63 4.48 53.56
N ALA A 15 -25.70 5.28 53.69
CA ALA A 15 -26.60 5.56 52.59
C ALA A 15 -25.90 6.51 51.61
N PHE A 16 -25.72 6.07 50.36
CA PHE A 16 -25.09 6.85 49.30
C PHE A 16 -26.09 7.90 48.78
N THR A 17 -25.67 9.16 48.68
CA THR A 17 -26.56 10.23 48.20
C THR A 17 -26.61 10.26 46.67
N LEU A 18 -27.74 10.68 46.11
CA LEU A 18 -27.91 10.82 44.66
C LEU A 18 -26.86 11.78 44.04
N ILE A 19 -26.44 12.78 44.81
CA ILE A 19 -25.42 13.76 44.39
C ILE A 19 -24.04 13.10 44.27
N GLU A 20 -23.63 12.27 45.23
CA GLU A 20 -22.35 11.57 45.18
C GLU A 20 -22.26 10.65 43.95
N LEU A 21 -23.36 9.95 43.62
CA LEU A 21 -23.42 9.13 42.41
C LEU A 21 -23.29 9.98 41.14
N LEU A 22 -24.00 11.11 41.09
CA LEU A 22 -23.98 12.01 39.95
C LEU A 22 -22.59 12.62 39.71
N VAL A 23 -21.88 13.00 40.78
CA VAL A 23 -20.51 13.53 40.67
C VAL A 23 -19.55 12.45 40.15
N VAL A 24 -19.63 11.22 40.66
CA VAL A 24 -18.76 10.12 40.22
C VAL A 24 -18.98 9.78 38.75
N ILE A 25 -20.23 9.64 38.29
CA ILE A 25 -20.51 9.37 36.88
C ILE A 25 -20.07 10.55 35.99
N SER A 26 -20.17 11.78 36.48
CA SER A 26 -19.73 12.97 35.75
C SER A 26 -18.21 12.99 35.57
N ILE A 27 -17.46 12.66 36.63
CA ILE A 27 -16.00 12.56 36.58
C ILE A 27 -15.57 11.43 35.64
N ILE A 28 -16.16 10.25 35.76
CA ILE A 28 -15.87 9.11 34.87
C ILE A 28 -16.20 9.48 33.41
N GLY A 29 -17.33 10.14 33.18
CA GLY A 29 -17.75 10.61 31.86
C GLY A 29 -16.71 11.54 31.22
N VAL A 30 -16.21 12.53 31.97
CA VAL A 30 -15.15 13.44 31.50
C VAL A 30 -13.84 12.70 31.22
N LEU A 31 -13.42 11.80 32.12
CA LEU A 31 -12.19 11.01 31.94
C LEU A 31 -12.29 10.14 30.68
N VAL A 32 -13.40 9.43 30.49
CA VAL A 32 -13.61 8.58 29.29
C VAL A 32 -13.67 9.43 28.02
N ALA A 33 -14.32 10.59 28.05
CA ALA A 33 -14.40 11.49 26.91
C ALA A 33 -13.02 12.01 26.46
N LEU A 34 -12.10 12.23 27.40
CA LEU A 34 -10.72 12.63 27.09
C LEU A 34 -9.83 11.44 26.69
N LEU A 35 -10.05 10.26 27.25
CA LEU A 35 -9.24 9.06 27.00
C LEU A 35 -9.56 8.39 25.67
N LEU A 36 -10.83 8.36 25.25
CA LEU A 36 -11.23 7.63 24.04
C LEU A 36 -10.54 8.16 22.77
N PRO A 37 -10.50 9.48 22.48
CA PRO A 37 -9.77 10.00 21.33
C PRO A 37 -8.28 9.67 21.39
N ALA A 38 -7.67 9.77 22.58
CA ALA A 38 -6.26 9.48 22.79
C ALA A 38 -5.92 8.01 22.52
N VAL A 39 -6.73 7.08 23.01
CA VAL A 39 -6.55 5.63 22.77
C VAL A 39 -6.68 5.31 21.28
N GLN A 40 -7.62 5.94 20.56
CA GLN A 40 -7.75 5.70 19.12
C GLN A 40 -6.58 6.27 18.32
N ALA A 41 -6.12 7.48 18.65
CA ALA A 41 -4.93 8.07 18.04
C ALA A 41 -3.69 7.20 18.27
N ALA A 42 -3.51 6.67 19.47
CA ALA A 42 -2.41 5.76 19.79
C ALA A 42 -2.48 4.45 18.98
N ARG A 43 -3.69 3.87 18.84
CA ARG A 43 -3.89 2.66 18.01
C ARG A 43 -3.56 2.92 16.54
N GLU A 44 -3.94 4.07 16.02
CA GLU A 44 -3.63 4.41 14.63
C GLU A 44 -2.14 4.67 14.41
N ALA A 45 -1.46 5.31 15.35
CA ALA A 45 -0.01 5.47 15.29
C ALA A 45 0.72 4.10 15.31
N ALA A 46 0.24 3.14 16.09
CA ALA A 46 0.76 1.77 16.08
C ALA A 46 0.53 1.09 14.73
N ARG A 47 -0.70 1.14 14.18
CA ARG A 47 -0.99 0.56 12.85
C ARG A 47 -0.15 1.20 11.74
N ARG A 48 0.06 2.52 11.76
CA ARG A 48 0.95 3.20 10.81
C ARG A 48 2.41 2.75 10.95
N THR A 49 2.85 2.46 12.17
CA THR A 49 4.18 1.88 12.40
C THR A 49 4.27 0.49 11.77
N ASP A 50 3.22 -0.33 11.89
CA ASP A 50 3.15 -1.63 11.24
C ASP A 50 3.13 -1.51 9.71
N CYS A 51 2.33 -0.61 9.12
CA CYS A 51 2.33 -0.37 7.68
C CYS A 51 3.71 0.12 7.19
N SER A 52 4.39 0.98 7.96
CA SER A 52 5.77 1.41 7.67
C SER A 52 6.76 0.24 7.71
N ASN A 53 6.62 -0.67 8.67
CA ASN A 53 7.47 -1.86 8.76
C ASN A 53 7.21 -2.84 7.60
N HIS A 54 5.95 -3.06 7.22
CA HIS A 54 5.59 -3.84 6.04
C HIS A 54 6.20 -3.25 4.77
N LEU A 55 6.03 -1.95 4.54
CA LEU A 55 6.61 -1.28 3.37
C LEU A 55 8.14 -1.31 3.37
N ARG A 56 8.79 -1.21 4.54
CA ARG A 56 10.25 -1.41 4.66
C ARG A 56 10.68 -2.83 4.29
N GLN A 57 9.96 -3.85 4.74
CA GLN A 57 10.25 -5.25 4.37
C GLN A 57 10.13 -5.46 2.85
N ILE A 58 9.07 -4.91 2.24
CA ILE A 58 8.85 -4.95 0.79
C ILE A 58 9.98 -4.24 0.05
N THR A 59 10.31 -3.02 0.46
CA THR A 59 11.36 -2.21 -0.19
C THR A 59 12.73 -2.88 -0.05
N LEU A 60 13.03 -3.47 1.11
CA LEU A 60 14.23 -4.27 1.32
C LEU A 60 14.24 -5.53 0.44
N ALA A 61 13.11 -6.20 0.25
CA ALA A 61 13.00 -7.34 -0.65
C ALA A 61 13.28 -6.97 -2.11
N CYS A 62 12.85 -5.78 -2.56
CA CYS A 62 13.22 -5.22 -3.86
C CYS A 62 14.75 -4.97 -3.96
N HIS A 63 15.38 -4.49 -2.89
CA HIS A 63 16.85 -4.34 -2.83
C HIS A 63 17.59 -5.68 -2.86
N LEU A 64 17.06 -6.71 -2.19
CA LEU A 64 17.64 -8.05 -2.26
C LEU A 64 17.49 -8.66 -3.66
N HIS A 65 16.36 -8.40 -4.33
CA HIS A 65 16.17 -8.73 -5.74
C HIS A 65 17.21 -8.01 -6.61
N GLU A 66 17.38 -6.69 -6.45
CA GLU A 66 18.39 -5.92 -7.18
C GLU A 66 19.80 -6.45 -6.92
N ASN A 67 20.16 -6.72 -5.67
CA ASN A 67 21.49 -7.20 -5.34
C ASN A 67 21.78 -8.57 -6.02
N GLN A 68 20.78 -9.45 -6.07
CA GLN A 68 20.91 -10.78 -6.67
C GLN A 68 20.82 -10.76 -8.21
N LYS A 69 19.92 -9.95 -8.79
CA LYS A 69 19.58 -9.93 -10.23
C LYS A 69 20.22 -8.78 -11.01
N LYS A 70 20.80 -7.80 -10.31
CA LYS A 70 21.36 -6.53 -10.81
C LYS A 70 20.33 -5.59 -11.44
N GLU A 71 19.08 -5.75 -11.04
CA GLU A 71 17.94 -4.96 -11.47
C GLU A 71 16.81 -5.05 -10.43
N PHE A 72 16.12 -3.93 -10.19
CA PHE A 72 14.86 -3.93 -9.44
C PHE A 72 13.80 -4.77 -10.17
N PRO A 73 12.81 -5.31 -9.44
CA PRO A 73 11.75 -6.10 -10.08
C PRO A 73 11.01 -5.26 -11.13
N ALA A 74 10.72 -5.86 -12.28
CA ALA A 74 9.88 -5.21 -13.28
C ALA A 74 8.45 -5.09 -12.73
N GLY A 75 7.80 -3.94 -12.92
CA GLY A 75 6.44 -3.67 -12.45
C GLY A 75 5.43 -4.73 -12.89
N CYS A 76 5.56 -5.19 -14.14
CA CYS A 76 4.83 -6.35 -14.64
C CYS A 76 5.63 -7.13 -15.67
N ILE A 77 5.53 -8.46 -15.64
CA ILE A 77 6.00 -9.37 -16.68
C ILE A 77 4.81 -9.97 -17.43
N GLY A 78 4.80 -9.84 -18.76
CA GLY A 78 3.72 -10.29 -19.63
C GLY A 78 2.45 -9.43 -19.59
N CYS A 79 2.56 -8.12 -19.36
CA CYS A 79 1.48 -7.13 -19.53
C CYS A 79 1.49 -6.47 -20.92
N LYS A 80 2.57 -6.60 -21.70
CA LYS A 80 2.63 -6.00 -23.03
C LYS A 80 1.90 -6.85 -24.07
N PHE A 81 0.92 -6.26 -24.74
CA PHE A 81 0.30 -6.89 -25.90
C PHE A 81 1.31 -7.05 -27.04
N GLU A 82 1.60 -8.28 -27.41
CA GLU A 82 2.37 -8.60 -28.59
C GLU A 82 1.43 -9.02 -29.72
N THR A 83 1.49 -8.32 -30.85
CA THR A 83 0.75 -8.74 -32.04
C THR A 83 1.24 -10.13 -32.46
N PRO A 84 0.35 -11.14 -32.58
CA PRO A 84 0.77 -12.48 -32.96
C PRO A 84 1.52 -12.48 -34.29
N LYS A 85 2.66 -13.17 -34.35
CA LYS A 85 3.36 -13.39 -35.62
C LYS A 85 2.51 -14.31 -36.51
N PRO A 86 2.50 -14.12 -37.84
CA PRO A 86 1.78 -15.00 -38.75
C PRO A 86 2.13 -16.48 -38.49
N GLY A 87 1.11 -17.32 -38.27
CA GLY A 87 1.29 -18.75 -37.99
C GLY A 87 1.58 -19.11 -36.52
N THR A 88 1.63 -18.14 -35.61
CA THR A 88 1.74 -18.40 -34.15
C THR A 88 0.39 -18.24 -33.45
N PRO A 89 0.06 -19.11 -32.47
CA PRO A 89 -1.16 -18.94 -31.68
C PRO A 89 -1.07 -17.68 -30.82
N PHE A 90 -2.22 -17.05 -30.57
CA PHE A 90 -2.33 -15.95 -29.61
C PHE A 90 -1.90 -16.43 -28.22
N GLN A 91 -1.01 -15.66 -27.58
CA GLN A 91 -0.58 -15.92 -26.21
C GLN A 91 -1.31 -14.94 -25.29
N PRO A 92 -2.01 -15.42 -24.24
CA PRO A 92 -2.63 -14.54 -23.28
C PRO A 92 -1.56 -13.74 -22.53
N LEU A 93 -1.91 -12.50 -22.17
CA LEU A 93 -1.11 -11.70 -21.25
C LEU A 93 -1.00 -12.42 -19.91
N ARG A 94 0.21 -12.44 -19.34
CA ARG A 94 0.47 -13.15 -18.09
C ARG A 94 0.16 -12.32 -16.84
N TYR A 95 0.31 -11.01 -16.92
CA TYR A 95 0.08 -10.06 -15.81
C TYR A 95 0.80 -10.45 -14.51
N LEU A 96 2.04 -10.91 -14.58
CA LEU A 96 2.81 -11.30 -13.40
C LEU A 96 3.37 -10.05 -12.72
N SER A 97 2.84 -9.71 -11.54
CA SER A 97 3.28 -8.55 -10.76
C SER A 97 4.73 -8.63 -10.27
N TRP A 98 5.32 -7.47 -10.04
CA TRP A 98 6.55 -7.30 -9.25
C TRP A 98 6.51 -7.96 -7.88
N ASN A 99 5.34 -8.05 -7.22
CA ASN A 99 5.22 -8.72 -5.92
C ASN A 99 5.65 -10.20 -5.98
N ILE A 100 5.36 -10.88 -7.11
CA ILE A 100 5.73 -12.29 -7.31
C ILE A 100 7.26 -12.42 -7.32
N GLN A 101 7.96 -11.50 -7.97
CA GLN A 101 9.42 -11.51 -8.10
C GLN A 101 10.14 -11.36 -6.76
N ILE A 102 9.51 -10.71 -5.77
CA ILE A 102 10.11 -10.47 -4.47
C ILE A 102 9.77 -11.52 -3.39
N LEU A 103 8.86 -12.46 -3.68
CA LEU A 103 8.45 -13.50 -2.72
C LEU A 103 9.63 -14.28 -2.10
N PRO A 104 10.66 -14.70 -2.85
CA PRO A 104 11.81 -15.40 -2.26
C PRO A 104 12.57 -14.57 -1.22
N PHE A 105 12.48 -13.24 -1.29
CA PHE A 105 13.14 -12.30 -0.40
C PHE A 105 12.24 -11.82 0.76
N LEU A 106 10.99 -12.29 0.80
CA LEU A 106 10.00 -12.04 1.86
C LEU A 106 9.69 -13.29 2.69
N GLU A 107 10.61 -14.27 2.70
CA GLU A 107 10.39 -15.58 3.34
C GLU A 107 9.18 -16.35 2.77
N GLN A 108 8.74 -16.01 1.56
CA GLN A 108 7.62 -16.64 0.85
C GLN A 108 8.11 -17.57 -0.28
N ALA A 109 9.26 -18.23 -0.09
CA ALA A 109 9.83 -19.14 -1.10
C ALA A 109 8.89 -20.30 -1.47
N GLY A 110 8.17 -20.85 -0.48
CA GLY A 110 7.18 -21.90 -0.73
C GLY A 110 5.95 -21.44 -1.53
N LEU A 111 5.63 -20.14 -1.50
CA LEU A 111 4.59 -19.54 -2.35
C LEU A 111 5.14 -19.29 -3.76
N TRP A 112 6.38 -18.82 -3.86
CA TRP A 112 7.08 -18.66 -5.14
C TRP A 112 7.11 -19.97 -5.95
N ASP A 113 7.42 -21.09 -5.30
CA ASP A 113 7.53 -22.41 -5.94
C ASP A 113 6.19 -22.91 -6.52
N GLN A 114 5.06 -22.31 -6.15
CA GLN A 114 3.73 -22.65 -6.69
C GLN A 114 3.43 -21.97 -8.04
N PHE A 115 4.20 -20.93 -8.41
CA PHE A 115 3.98 -20.21 -9.66
C PHE A 115 4.66 -20.88 -10.86
N ASP A 116 3.89 -21.10 -11.92
CA ASP A 116 4.41 -21.29 -13.27
C ASP A 116 4.47 -19.94 -13.99
N LEU A 117 5.67 -19.37 -14.09
CA LEU A 117 5.90 -18.08 -14.74
C LEU A 117 5.54 -18.06 -16.23
N LYS A 118 5.28 -19.20 -16.87
CA LYS A 118 4.82 -19.25 -18.27
C LYS A 118 3.32 -19.02 -18.41
N LEU A 119 2.56 -19.12 -17.32
CA LEU A 119 1.11 -19.00 -17.31
C LEU A 119 0.67 -17.64 -16.75
N PRO A 120 -0.54 -17.16 -17.10
CA PRO A 120 -1.11 -15.98 -16.47
C PRO A 120 -1.34 -16.14 -14.97
N CYS A 121 -1.31 -15.03 -14.22
CA CYS A 121 -1.56 -15.04 -12.77
C CYS A 121 -2.96 -15.53 -12.39
N TYR A 122 -3.94 -15.37 -13.30
CA TYR A 122 -5.33 -15.76 -13.10
C TYR A 122 -5.69 -17.17 -13.62
N VAL A 123 -4.71 -17.97 -14.03
CA VAL A 123 -4.92 -19.35 -14.51
C VAL A 123 -4.24 -20.32 -13.56
N GLU A 124 -4.80 -21.51 -13.35
CA GLU A 124 -4.17 -22.53 -12.52
C GLU A 124 -2.82 -22.99 -13.09
N PRO A 125 -1.80 -23.25 -12.24
CA PRO A 125 -1.85 -23.25 -10.77
C PRO A 125 -1.68 -21.87 -10.12
N ASN A 126 -1.38 -20.83 -10.90
CA ASN A 126 -1.06 -19.49 -10.40
C ASN A 126 -2.25 -18.84 -9.69
N LEU A 127 -3.49 -19.14 -10.10
CA LEU A 127 -4.68 -18.61 -9.43
C LEU A 127 -4.74 -19.07 -7.96
N THR A 128 -4.49 -20.36 -7.70
CA THR A 128 -4.43 -20.89 -6.33
C THR A 128 -3.35 -20.19 -5.49
N ALA A 129 -2.17 -19.97 -6.06
CA ALA A 129 -1.10 -19.25 -5.38
C ALA A 129 -1.48 -17.77 -5.12
N SER A 130 -2.02 -17.09 -6.13
CA SER A 130 -2.45 -15.69 -6.07
C SER A 130 -3.63 -15.43 -5.14
N SER A 131 -4.38 -16.46 -4.78
CA SER A 131 -5.48 -16.40 -3.81
C SER A 131 -5.01 -16.37 -2.35
N GLN A 132 -3.73 -16.68 -2.09
CA GLN A 132 -3.19 -16.66 -0.73
C GLN A 132 -2.94 -15.23 -0.26
N ILE A 133 -3.38 -14.95 0.97
CA ILE A 133 -3.13 -13.67 1.63
C ILE A 133 -1.70 -13.65 2.15
N VAL A 134 -0.93 -12.66 1.70
CA VAL A 134 0.41 -12.36 2.24
C VAL A 134 0.28 -11.17 3.19
N PRO A 135 0.36 -11.34 4.52
CA PRO A 135 0.09 -10.27 5.49
C PRO A 135 0.97 -9.02 5.29
N THR A 136 2.23 -9.21 4.87
CA THR A 136 3.16 -8.10 4.59
C THR A 136 2.68 -7.21 3.46
N PHE A 137 1.83 -7.68 2.55
CA PHE A 137 1.25 -6.88 1.48
C PHE A 137 0.01 -6.08 1.89
N LEU A 138 -0.45 -6.20 3.13
CA LEU A 138 -1.64 -5.52 3.63
C LEU A 138 -1.27 -4.46 4.68
N CYS A 139 -1.98 -3.34 4.70
CA CYS A 139 -1.90 -2.34 5.75
C CYS A 139 -2.98 -2.64 6.82
N PRO A 140 -2.61 -2.84 8.10
CA PRO A 140 -3.57 -3.07 9.18
C PRO A 140 -4.62 -1.98 9.39
N SER A 141 -4.42 -0.77 8.85
CA SER A 141 -5.42 0.30 8.89
C SER A 141 -6.48 0.19 7.78
N THR A 142 -6.24 -0.61 6.74
CA THR A 142 -7.23 -0.82 5.67
C THR A 142 -8.33 -1.75 6.18
N ALA A 143 -9.58 -1.44 5.84
CA ALA A 143 -10.73 -2.27 6.19
C ALA A 143 -10.55 -3.72 5.73
N ASP A 144 -11.31 -4.64 6.36
CA ASP A 144 -11.16 -6.08 6.20
C ASP A 144 -11.01 -6.51 4.71
N PRO A 145 -10.00 -7.34 4.37
CA PRO A 145 -9.76 -7.85 3.01
C PRO A 145 -10.95 -8.55 2.35
N THR A 146 -11.98 -8.91 3.11
CA THR A 146 -13.21 -9.53 2.60
C THR A 146 -14.30 -8.54 2.18
N THR A 147 -14.13 -7.24 2.47
CA THR A 147 -15.14 -6.21 2.14
C THR A 147 -15.29 -5.98 0.64
N HIS A 148 -14.24 -6.27 -0.13
CA HIS A 148 -14.21 -6.23 -1.58
C HIS A 148 -13.67 -7.58 -2.05
N ALA A 149 -14.22 -8.11 -3.14
CA ALA A 149 -13.71 -9.33 -3.75
C ALA A 149 -13.26 -8.98 -5.17
N PRO A 150 -12.09 -9.46 -5.64
CA PRO A 150 -11.71 -9.29 -7.03
C PRO A 150 -12.76 -9.85 -7.96
N VAL A 151 -12.93 -9.20 -9.10
CA VAL A 151 -13.90 -9.55 -10.15
C VAL A 151 -13.19 -9.70 -11.49
N GLY A 152 -13.95 -9.99 -12.55
CA GLY A 152 -13.41 -10.06 -13.90
C GLY A 152 -12.34 -11.14 -14.06
N LEU A 153 -11.26 -10.79 -14.75
CA LEU A 153 -10.13 -11.70 -15.00
C LEU A 153 -9.45 -12.14 -13.71
N PHE A 154 -9.47 -11.30 -12.69
CA PHE A 154 -8.66 -11.46 -11.49
C PHE A 154 -9.44 -12.02 -10.29
N LYS A 155 -10.65 -12.54 -10.55
CA LYS A 155 -11.54 -13.10 -9.55
C LYS A 155 -10.85 -14.18 -8.72
N GLY A 156 -10.93 -14.05 -7.39
CA GLY A 156 -10.43 -15.02 -6.42
C GLY A 156 -9.05 -14.70 -5.84
N MET A 157 -8.30 -13.76 -6.43
CA MET A 157 -6.99 -13.37 -5.91
C MET A 157 -7.08 -12.58 -4.58
N ALA A 158 -5.96 -12.46 -3.88
CA ALA A 158 -5.84 -11.59 -2.72
C ALA A 158 -5.33 -10.19 -3.12
N PHE A 159 -5.61 -9.20 -2.28
CA PHE A 159 -5.19 -7.81 -2.51
C PHE A 159 -3.80 -7.48 -1.96
N THR A 160 -3.28 -6.34 -2.39
CA THR A 160 -2.20 -5.58 -1.74
C THR A 160 -2.62 -4.13 -1.52
N ASP A 161 -2.12 -3.54 -0.44
CA ASP A 161 -2.25 -2.12 -0.13
C ASP A 161 -0.98 -1.32 -0.48
N TYR A 162 0.04 -1.97 -1.05
CA TYR A 162 1.29 -1.35 -1.49
C TYR A 162 1.48 -1.62 -2.98
N CYS A 163 1.51 -0.55 -3.78
CA CYS A 163 1.55 -0.63 -5.23
C CYS A 163 2.82 0.02 -5.78
N GLY A 164 3.28 -0.49 -6.92
CA GLY A 164 4.47 0.04 -7.58
C GLY A 164 4.19 1.40 -8.22
N LEU A 165 5.21 2.24 -8.29
CA LEU A 165 5.13 3.56 -8.93
C LEU A 165 5.67 3.50 -10.37
N TYR A 166 4.76 3.64 -11.34
CA TYR A 166 5.06 3.66 -12.77
C TYR A 166 5.57 5.02 -13.24
N GLY A 167 5.15 6.11 -12.58
CA GLY A 167 5.53 7.48 -12.91
C GLY A 167 4.46 8.51 -12.56
N VAL A 168 4.45 9.63 -13.28
CA VAL A 168 3.48 10.74 -13.11
C VAL A 168 2.69 10.97 -14.39
N GLU A 169 1.38 10.73 -14.37
CA GLU A 169 0.50 10.96 -15.52
C GLU A 169 -0.12 12.37 -15.53
N GLY A 170 -0.18 13.00 -16.71
CA GLY A 170 -0.83 14.31 -16.86
C GLY A 170 -0.07 15.37 -17.67
N VAL A 171 1.23 15.20 -17.91
CA VAL A 171 2.04 16.17 -18.70
C VAL A 171 1.62 16.20 -20.19
N GLY A 172 0.75 15.27 -20.63
CA GLY A 172 0.16 15.21 -21.97
C GLY A 172 -1.37 15.33 -22.03
N ARG A 173 -2.06 15.72 -20.94
CA ARG A 173 -3.54 15.77 -20.84
C ARG A 173 -4.17 16.96 -21.60
N SER A 174 -3.69 17.27 -22.80
CA SER A 174 -4.33 18.21 -23.72
C SER A 174 -4.52 17.57 -25.10
N ILE A 175 -5.16 16.40 -25.17
CA ILE A 175 -5.73 15.96 -26.44
C ILE A 175 -7.00 15.15 -26.20
N THR A 176 -8.08 15.60 -26.85
CA THR A 176 -9.42 15.02 -26.90
C THR A 176 -9.42 13.66 -27.60
N ASN A 177 -8.92 12.62 -26.92
CA ASN A 177 -9.19 11.24 -27.32
C ASN A 177 -9.16 10.31 -26.11
N THR A 178 -10.35 9.92 -25.67
CA THR A 178 -10.64 8.99 -24.56
C THR A 178 -10.37 7.54 -24.97
N HIS A 179 -9.10 7.19 -25.12
CA HIS A 179 -8.64 5.82 -25.05
C HIS A 179 -7.33 5.79 -24.27
N SER A 180 -7.27 4.92 -23.26
CA SER A 180 -6.20 4.65 -22.31
C SER A 180 -4.85 4.33 -22.95
N GLN A 181 -4.23 5.32 -23.55
CA GLN A 181 -2.81 5.34 -23.89
C GLN A 181 -2.17 6.37 -22.98
N HIS A 182 -1.66 5.89 -21.84
CA HIS A 182 -0.85 6.64 -20.89
C HIS A 182 0.43 7.12 -21.61
N PHE A 183 0.40 8.28 -22.26
CA PHE A 183 1.61 8.92 -22.77
C PHE A 183 2.32 9.59 -21.59
N LEU A 184 2.88 8.76 -20.70
CA LEU A 184 3.96 9.21 -19.84
C LEU A 184 5.13 9.57 -20.74
N ASN A 185 5.62 10.81 -20.61
CA ASN A 185 6.91 11.15 -21.19
C ASN A 185 7.96 10.21 -20.58
N SER A 186 8.94 9.77 -21.38
CA SER A 186 10.07 8.97 -20.90
C SER A 186 10.80 9.56 -19.69
N THR A 187 10.76 10.89 -19.52
CA THR A 187 11.32 11.60 -18.37
C THR A 187 10.43 11.58 -17.12
N SER A 188 9.15 11.24 -17.27
CA SER A 188 8.15 11.16 -16.20
C SER A 188 7.91 9.73 -15.71
N LEU A 189 8.76 8.80 -16.14
CA LEU A 189 8.72 7.41 -15.71
C LEU A 189 9.36 7.26 -14.34
N GLY A 190 8.71 6.47 -13.49
CA GLY A 190 9.23 5.98 -12.24
C GLY A 190 10.05 4.71 -12.43
N VAL A 191 10.02 3.84 -11.43
CA VAL A 191 10.95 2.70 -11.34
C VAL A 191 10.27 1.38 -11.70
N MET A 192 8.99 1.23 -11.37
CA MET A 192 8.26 -0.04 -11.50
C MET A 192 7.63 -0.15 -12.89
N LEU A 193 8.44 -0.37 -13.92
CA LEU A 193 7.97 -0.36 -15.31
C LEU A 193 7.45 -1.71 -15.81
N PHE A 194 6.52 -1.69 -16.77
CA PHE A 194 6.09 -2.89 -17.48
C PHE A 194 7.19 -3.42 -18.40
N GLU A 195 7.45 -4.73 -18.30
CA GLU A 195 8.46 -5.52 -19.05
C GLU A 195 9.92 -5.05 -18.91
N ILE A 196 10.17 -3.98 -18.19
CA ILE A 196 11.48 -3.34 -18.08
C ILE A 196 11.86 -3.31 -16.60
N ALA A 197 12.87 -4.10 -16.25
CA ALA A 197 13.50 -4.05 -14.95
C ALA A 197 14.46 -2.84 -14.91
N SER A 198 14.22 -1.92 -13.98
CA SER A 198 15.07 -0.73 -13.78
C SER A 198 16.32 -1.10 -13.01
N LYS A 199 17.46 -0.48 -13.32
CA LYS A 199 18.71 -0.67 -12.57
C LYS A 199 19.01 0.55 -11.72
N HIS A 200 19.87 0.38 -10.71
CA HIS A 200 20.41 1.53 -9.96
C HIS A 200 20.99 2.60 -10.88
N SER A 201 21.65 2.20 -11.98
CA SER A 201 22.22 3.13 -12.96
C SER A 201 21.20 3.93 -13.78
N ASP A 202 19.93 3.52 -13.76
CA ASP A 202 18.86 4.18 -14.52
C ASP A 202 18.15 5.27 -13.70
N ILE A 203 18.54 5.43 -12.43
CA ILE A 203 17.95 6.38 -11.47
C ILE A 203 18.91 7.56 -11.30
N PHE A 204 18.70 8.60 -12.10
CA PHE A 204 19.52 9.81 -12.14
C PHE A 204 19.12 10.86 -11.09
N ASP A 205 17.88 10.80 -10.60
CA ASP A 205 17.39 11.74 -9.57
C ASP A 205 17.91 11.39 -8.15
N GLY A 206 18.58 10.23 -8.02
CA GLY A 206 19.18 9.72 -6.79
C GLY A 206 18.25 8.78 -6.01
N LEU A 207 18.81 7.69 -5.49
CA LEU A 207 18.02 6.60 -4.87
C LEU A 207 17.17 7.06 -3.67
N SER A 208 17.65 8.03 -2.90
CA SER A 208 16.92 8.60 -1.75
C SER A 208 15.84 9.60 -2.14
N HIS A 209 15.80 10.05 -3.40
CA HIS A 209 14.82 11.03 -3.90
C HIS A 209 13.91 10.43 -4.98
N THR A 210 14.04 9.13 -5.27
CA THR A 210 13.16 8.42 -6.19
C THR A 210 12.33 7.40 -5.42
N ALA A 211 11.02 7.61 -5.42
CA ALA A 211 10.04 6.69 -4.86
C ALA A 211 9.82 5.50 -5.80
N MET A 212 9.66 4.31 -5.20
CA MET A 212 9.48 3.05 -5.93
C MET A 212 8.12 2.43 -5.65
N ILE A 213 7.65 2.52 -4.41
CA ILE A 213 6.43 1.86 -3.94
C ILE A 213 5.69 2.84 -3.03
N ALA A 214 4.36 2.86 -3.10
CA ALA A 214 3.55 3.67 -2.20
C ALA A 214 2.34 2.89 -1.70
N GLU A 215 1.79 3.35 -0.58
CA GLU A 215 0.46 2.92 -0.18
C GLU A 215 -0.59 3.34 -1.23
N SER A 216 -1.54 2.44 -1.47
CA SER A 216 -2.72 2.69 -2.30
C SER A 216 -3.97 2.52 -1.46
N LYS A 217 -4.94 3.40 -1.65
CA LYS A 217 -6.23 3.35 -0.95
C LYS A 217 -7.23 2.48 -1.73
N LEU A 218 -8.29 2.04 -1.04
CA LEU A 218 -9.53 1.48 -1.59
C LEU A 218 -9.49 0.06 -2.20
N ARG A 219 -8.31 -0.54 -2.40
CA ARG A 219 -8.19 -1.88 -3.03
C ARG A 219 -9.05 -1.97 -4.30
N ARG A 220 -8.81 -1.07 -5.26
CA ARG A 220 -9.54 -1.03 -6.52
C ARG A 220 -9.42 -2.37 -7.25
N VAL A 221 -10.57 -2.93 -7.62
CA VAL A 221 -10.62 -4.23 -8.32
C VAL A 221 -10.00 -4.12 -9.71
N ASN A 222 -9.27 -5.15 -10.11
CA ASN A 222 -8.42 -5.22 -11.30
C ASN A 222 -7.15 -4.36 -11.28
N GLU A 223 -6.86 -3.71 -10.16
CA GLU A 223 -5.67 -2.89 -9.97
C GLU A 223 -4.90 -3.31 -8.72
N ASN A 224 -5.54 -3.68 -7.61
CA ASN A 224 -4.84 -3.96 -6.34
C ASN A 224 -4.65 -5.45 -6.02
N GLU A 225 -4.93 -6.39 -6.91
CA GLU A 225 -4.61 -7.79 -6.63
C GLU A 225 -3.09 -7.99 -6.61
N TRP A 226 -2.55 -8.64 -5.58
CA TRP A 226 -1.10 -8.61 -5.35
C TRP A 226 -0.30 -9.30 -6.47
N ALA A 227 -0.87 -10.32 -7.10
CA ALA A 227 -0.21 -11.04 -8.20
C ALA A 227 -0.49 -10.40 -9.57
N ASN A 228 -1.43 -9.45 -9.65
CA ASN A 228 -1.81 -8.75 -10.87
C ASN A 228 -0.81 -7.64 -11.18
N GLY A 229 -0.15 -7.70 -12.33
CA GLY A 229 0.83 -6.70 -12.75
C GLY A 229 0.28 -5.30 -13.03
N HIS A 230 -1.05 -5.09 -13.00
CA HIS A 230 -1.63 -3.75 -12.99
C HIS A 230 -1.60 -3.08 -11.61
N ASN A 231 -1.04 -3.73 -10.57
CA ASN A 231 -0.80 -3.12 -9.25
C ASN A 231 0.40 -2.17 -9.22
N VAL A 232 0.58 -1.49 -10.34
CA VAL A 232 1.50 -0.40 -10.56
C VAL A 232 0.69 0.73 -11.18
N PHE A 233 0.81 1.94 -10.65
CA PHE A 233 0.05 3.08 -11.11
C PHE A 233 0.94 4.28 -11.40
N ALA A 234 0.42 5.21 -12.20
CA ALA A 234 1.03 6.51 -12.40
C ALA A 234 0.24 7.53 -11.58
N GLN A 235 0.94 8.34 -10.78
CA GLN A 235 0.27 9.37 -9.99
C GLN A 235 -0.27 10.46 -10.91
N GLU A 236 -1.54 10.83 -10.78
CA GLU A 236 -2.09 11.99 -11.47
C GLU A 236 -1.38 13.28 -11.01
N GLN A 237 -0.76 14.01 -11.95
CA GLN A 237 0.09 15.19 -11.70
C GLN A 237 -0.59 16.30 -10.87
N ARG A 238 -1.93 16.32 -10.84
CA ARG A 238 -2.75 17.34 -10.15
C ARG A 238 -3.58 16.78 -9.00
N THR A 239 -3.37 15.51 -8.67
CA THR A 239 -4.10 14.80 -7.62
C THR A 239 -3.15 14.61 -6.45
N GLY A 240 -3.50 15.17 -5.30
CA GLY A 240 -2.70 15.00 -4.09
C GLY A 240 -2.92 13.63 -3.46
N ILE A 241 -2.08 13.30 -2.48
CA ILE A 241 -2.23 12.08 -1.68
C ILE A 241 -3.63 12.03 -1.06
N ASN A 242 -4.25 10.84 -1.03
CA ASN A 242 -5.61 10.59 -0.53
C ASN A 242 -6.77 11.24 -1.30
N SER A 243 -6.51 11.95 -2.39
CA SER A 243 -7.55 12.54 -3.24
C SER A 243 -8.25 11.49 -4.12
N GLU A 244 -9.44 11.81 -4.62
CA GLU A 244 -10.16 10.92 -5.55
C GLU A 244 -9.52 10.98 -6.95
N SER A 245 -8.90 9.88 -7.36
CA SER A 245 -8.37 9.69 -8.71
C SER A 245 -9.47 9.46 -9.74
N GLY A 246 -9.35 10.11 -10.90
CA GLY A 246 -10.23 9.93 -12.04
C GLY A 246 -9.75 8.86 -13.04
N LEU A 247 -8.47 8.48 -13.00
CA LEU A 247 -7.84 7.64 -14.02
C LEU A 247 -7.35 6.27 -13.53
N GLY A 248 -7.15 6.08 -12.22
CA GLY A 248 -6.66 4.81 -11.69
C GLY A 248 -6.38 4.84 -10.19
N ASN A 249 -5.45 4.01 -9.73
CA ASN A 249 -4.90 4.15 -8.40
C ASN A 249 -3.98 5.38 -8.31
N ASP A 250 -3.97 5.99 -7.15
CA ASP A 250 -3.07 7.08 -6.77
C ASP A 250 -2.56 6.80 -5.35
N ILE A 251 -1.51 7.51 -4.94
CA ILE A 251 -0.94 7.41 -3.61
C ILE A 251 -2.02 7.76 -2.57
N GLY A 252 -2.25 6.84 -1.64
CA GLY A 252 -3.22 7.05 -0.58
C GLY A 252 -3.23 5.94 0.44
N SER A 253 -3.75 6.26 1.62
CA SER A 253 -3.85 5.34 2.73
C SER A 253 -5.11 5.63 3.57
N PRO A 254 -5.51 4.69 4.45
CA PRO A 254 -6.50 4.95 5.50
C PRO A 254 -5.96 5.79 6.66
N HIS A 255 -4.65 6.09 6.69
CA HIS A 255 -4.04 6.90 7.74
C HIS A 255 -4.53 8.35 7.67
N PRO A 256 -4.72 9.02 8.81
CA PRO A 256 -5.01 10.45 8.83
C PRO A 256 -3.87 11.24 8.15
N SER A 257 -4.26 12.15 7.26
CA SER A 257 -3.40 13.23 6.74
C SER A 257 -2.24 12.83 5.83
N GLY A 258 -2.23 11.63 5.25
CA GLY A 258 -1.15 11.25 4.33
C GLY A 258 -1.06 9.77 3.98
N ALA A 259 0.11 9.36 3.49
CA ALA A 259 0.43 7.99 3.10
C ALA A 259 1.94 7.72 3.22
N LEU A 260 2.31 6.45 3.33
CA LEU A 260 3.70 6.00 3.34
C LEU A 260 4.20 5.76 1.91
N ILE A 261 5.45 6.16 1.68
CA ILE A 261 6.17 6.00 0.41
C ILE A 261 7.53 5.34 0.70
N GLY A 262 7.86 4.31 -0.07
CA GLY A 262 9.13 3.59 -0.03
C GLY A 262 10.03 3.98 -1.21
N PHE A 263 11.29 4.24 -0.91
CA PHE A 263 12.27 4.82 -1.83
C PHE A 263 13.30 3.81 -2.32
N CYS A 264 13.97 4.15 -3.42
CA CYS A 264 14.97 3.31 -4.06
C CYS A 264 16.24 3.10 -3.23
N ASP A 265 16.44 3.76 -2.11
CA ASP A 265 17.53 3.50 -1.15
C ASP A 265 17.10 2.61 0.03
N GLY A 266 15.83 2.20 0.07
CA GLY A 266 15.29 1.33 1.11
C GLY A 266 14.57 2.06 2.24
N HIS A 267 14.63 3.40 2.31
CA HIS A 267 13.94 4.13 3.36
C HIS A 267 12.44 4.26 3.07
N VAL A 268 11.66 4.49 4.13
CA VAL A 268 10.22 4.70 4.05
C VAL A 268 9.89 5.97 4.83
N SER A 269 9.12 6.85 4.20
CA SER A 269 8.74 8.16 4.72
C SER A 269 7.24 8.39 4.60
N PHE A 270 6.66 9.09 5.58
CA PHE A 270 5.27 9.49 5.55
C PHE A 270 5.15 10.87 4.91
N TYR A 271 4.34 10.99 3.86
CA TYR A 271 4.07 12.26 3.17
C TYR A 271 2.65 12.73 3.46
N SER A 272 2.52 14.03 3.75
CA SER A 272 1.23 14.64 4.03
C SER A 272 0.36 14.74 2.78
N ASP A 273 -0.96 14.66 2.94
CA ASP A 273 -1.95 15.03 1.92
C ASP A 273 -1.91 16.50 1.49
N SER A 274 -1.15 17.33 2.21
CA SER A 274 -0.87 18.73 1.87
C SER A 274 0.54 18.97 1.29
N VAL A 275 1.28 17.91 0.94
CA VAL A 275 2.59 18.03 0.28
C VAL A 275 2.48 18.87 -0.99
N ASP A 276 3.49 19.71 -1.27
CA ASP A 276 3.56 20.43 -2.53
C ASP A 276 3.52 19.44 -3.70
N GLN A 277 2.64 19.70 -4.66
CA GLN A 277 2.41 18.77 -5.77
C GLN A 277 3.64 18.68 -6.69
N THR A 278 4.42 19.75 -6.83
CA THR A 278 5.65 19.74 -7.64
C THR A 278 6.68 18.84 -6.99
N LEU A 279 6.88 18.98 -5.68
CA LEU A 279 7.74 18.10 -4.88
C LEU A 279 7.28 16.64 -4.99
N LEU A 280 5.98 16.38 -4.83
CA LEU A 280 5.46 15.01 -4.95
C LEU A 280 5.79 14.44 -6.34
N ASN A 281 5.49 15.18 -7.41
CA ASN A 281 5.73 14.72 -8.77
C ASN A 281 7.23 14.46 -9.04
N SER A 282 8.14 15.31 -8.54
CA SER A 282 9.58 15.12 -8.75
C SER A 282 10.11 13.84 -8.11
N LEU A 283 9.53 13.40 -6.98
CA LEU A 283 9.92 12.16 -6.31
C LEU A 283 9.49 10.90 -7.08
N LEU A 284 8.55 11.02 -8.00
CA LEU A 284 7.92 9.90 -8.71
C LEU A 284 8.55 9.64 -10.08
N THR A 285 9.60 10.39 -10.42
CA THR A 285 10.41 10.19 -11.63
C THR A 285 11.77 9.61 -11.27
N ARG A 286 12.35 8.80 -12.17
CA ARG A 286 13.72 8.29 -12.01
C ARG A 286 14.77 9.12 -12.73
N ALA A 287 14.36 9.97 -13.66
CA ALA A 287 15.24 10.73 -14.55
C ALA A 287 14.63 12.09 -14.95
N GLY A 288 13.86 12.71 -14.05
CA GLY A 288 13.25 14.02 -14.27
C GLY A 288 14.28 15.16 -14.26
N MET A 289 15.42 14.99 -13.58
CA MET A 289 16.44 16.01 -13.33
C MET A 289 15.88 17.30 -12.71
N GLU A 290 14.76 17.20 -11.98
CA GLU A 290 14.11 18.34 -11.35
C GLU A 290 14.89 18.74 -10.08
N VAL A 291 15.24 20.03 -9.95
CA VAL A 291 15.92 20.54 -8.76
C VAL A 291 14.89 20.64 -7.64
N VAL A 292 14.94 19.71 -6.70
CA VAL A 292 14.12 19.77 -5.49
C VAL A 292 14.73 20.80 -4.54
N GLU A 293 14.26 22.06 -4.61
CA GLU A 293 14.53 23.02 -3.53
C GLU A 293 13.57 22.72 -2.38
N GLU A 294 14.07 22.09 -1.31
CA GLU A 294 13.34 21.97 -0.04
C GLU A 294 13.08 23.39 0.50
N SER A 295 11.82 23.84 0.45
CA SER A 295 11.42 25.04 1.19
C SER A 295 11.23 24.66 2.66
N HIS A 296 12.21 25.06 3.48
CA HIS A 296 12.19 24.97 4.94
C HIS A 296 11.01 25.73 5.58
#